data_AF-A0A0F2RR98-F1
#
_entry.id   AF-A0A0F2RR98-F1
#
_cell.length_a   1.000
_cell.length_b   1.000
_cell.length_c   1.000
_cell.angle_alpha   90.00
_cell.angle_beta   90.00
_cell.angle_gamma   90.00
#
_symmetry.space_group_name_H-M   'P 1'
#
loop_
_entity.id
_entity.type
_entity.pdbx_description
1 polymer ?
#
loop_
_entity_poly.entity_id
_entity_poly.type
_entity_poly.pdbx_seq_one_letter_code
_entity_poly.pdbx_strand_id
1 'polypeptide(L)'
;MTYLFLTAAILAFVILIKLLRIERLVGDATKTGSHAITTMASTTLGDDEKERLIQAISLKMLRFFGLITLSSVVALGLSIGVALLGVLIGFYDTERLIAASVDWRFLLGATAATLGGYWLMR
;
A
#
# COMPACT_ATOMS: atom_id res chain seq x y z
N MET A 1 -17.86 18.16 -9.77
CA MET A 1 -16.78 18.50 -8.81
C MET A 1 -16.42 17.34 -7.90
N THR A 2 -17.38 16.67 -7.25
CA THR A 2 -17.12 15.53 -6.35
C THR A 2 -16.32 14.38 -7.00
N TYR A 3 -16.67 13.95 -8.22
CA TYR A 3 -15.92 12.92 -8.94
C TYR A 3 -14.48 13.31 -9.26
N LEU A 4 -14.18 14.61 -9.45
CA LEU A 4 -12.80 15.08 -9.70
C LEU A 4 -11.92 14.91 -8.46
N PHE A 5 -12.42 15.31 -7.28
CA PHE A 5 -11.68 15.14 -6.02
C PHE A 5 -11.53 13.68 -5.64
N LEU A 6 -12.54 12.84 -5.89
CA LEU A 6 -12.42 11.39 -5.70
C LEU A 6 -11.38 10.76 -6.64
N THR A 7 -11.34 11.19 -7.90
CA THR A 7 -10.33 10.73 -8.85
C THR A 7 -8.94 11.22 -8.44
N ALA A 8 -8.82 12.47 -7.99
CA ALA A 8 -7.56 13.03 -7.47
C ALA A 8 -7.08 12.30 -6.21
N ALA A 9 -7.99 11.88 -5.32
CA ALA A 9 -7.66 11.07 -4.15
C ALA A 9 -7.08 9.70 -4.55
N ILE A 10 -7.70 9.01 -5.51
CA ILE A 10 -7.18 7.75 -6.06
C ILE A 10 -5.80 7.96 -6.69
N LEU A 11 -5.64 9.01 -7.51
CA LEU A 11 -4.36 9.31 -8.13
C LEU A 11 -3.28 9.61 -7.08
N ALA A 12 -3.60 10.39 -6.05
CA ALA A 12 -2.69 10.66 -4.94
C ALA A 12 -2.27 9.37 -4.23
N PHE A 13 -3.22 8.44 -3.98
CA PHE A 13 -2.93 7.13 -3.41
C PHE A 13 -1.97 6.31 -4.29
N VAL A 14 -2.27 6.16 -5.59
CA VAL A 14 -1.45 5.40 -6.53
C VAL A 14 -0.05 6.00 -6.66
N ILE A 15 0.04 7.33 -6.80
CA ILE A 15 1.32 8.05 -6.88
C ILE A 15 2.13 7.80 -5.61
N LEU A 16 1.50 7.86 -4.43
CA LEU A 16 2.21 7.69 -3.17
C LEU A 16 2.70 6.25 -2.96
N ILE A 17 1.89 5.25 -3.29
CA ILE A 17 2.33 3.84 -3.29
C ILE A 17 3.58 3.66 -4.16
N LYS A 18 3.58 4.28 -5.34
CA LYS A 18 4.70 4.20 -6.27
C LYS A 18 5.94 4.92 -5.77
N LEU A 19 5.78 6.14 -5.22
CA LEU A 19 6.87 6.91 -4.61
C LEU A 19 7.48 6.19 -3.41
N LEU A 20 6.65 5.57 -2.58
CA LEU A 20 7.08 4.77 -1.43
C LEU A 20 7.67 3.41 -1.83
N ARG A 21 7.63 3.06 -3.13
CA ARG A 21 8.15 1.80 -3.68
C ARG A 21 7.68 0.57 -2.91
N ILE A 22 6.41 0.58 -2.49
CA ILE A 22 5.83 -0.49 -1.66
C ILE A 22 6.01 -1.86 -2.33
N GLU A 23 5.93 -1.92 -3.67
CA GLU A 23 6.17 -3.15 -4.45
C GLU A 23 7.54 -3.77 -4.16
N ARG A 24 8.60 -2.95 -4.12
CA ARG A 24 9.95 -3.43 -3.82
C ARG A 24 10.05 -3.91 -2.37
N LEU A 25 9.40 -3.20 -1.46
CA LEU A 25 9.42 -3.51 -0.04
C LEU A 25 8.69 -4.82 0.27
N VAL A 26 7.56 -5.07 -0.39
CA VAL A 26 6.85 -6.36 -0.35
C VAL A 26 7.72 -7.46 -0.96
N GLY A 27 8.33 -7.22 -2.13
CA GLY A 27 9.22 -8.20 -2.76
C GLY A 27 10.41 -8.59 -1.88
N ASP A 28 11.04 -7.62 -1.22
CA ASP A 28 12.17 -7.86 -0.31
C ASP A 28 11.73 -8.59 0.98
N ALA A 29 10.52 -8.30 1.48
CA ALA A 29 9.92 -9.03 2.59
C ALA A 29 9.65 -10.50 2.21
N THR A 30 9.02 -10.76 1.06
CA THR A 30 8.78 -12.12 0.56
C THR A 30 10.07 -12.90 0.39
N LYS A 31 11.11 -12.31 -0.24
CA LYS A 31 12.43 -12.94 -0.37
C LYS A 31 13.05 -13.28 0.97
N THR A 32 12.94 -12.36 1.94
CA THR A 32 13.45 -12.57 3.30
C THR A 32 12.70 -13.72 3.99
N GLY A 33 11.40 -13.88 3.74
CA GLY A 33 10.58 -14.98 4.27
C GLY A 33 10.95 -16.32 3.67
N SER A 34 11.12 -16.36 2.34
CA SER A 34 11.64 -17.55 1.66
C SER A 34 13.01 -17.95 2.21
N HIS A 35 13.88 -16.97 2.49
CA HIS A 35 15.19 -17.24 3.08
C HIS A 35 15.10 -17.82 4.51
N ALA A 36 14.14 -17.37 5.31
CA ALA A 36 13.86 -17.93 6.63
C ALA A 36 13.52 -19.43 6.54
N ILE A 37 12.60 -19.77 5.62
CA ILE A 37 12.16 -21.16 5.39
C ILE A 37 13.35 -22.03 4.97
N THR A 38 14.18 -21.55 4.03
CA THR A 38 15.37 -22.30 3.60
C THR A 38 16.41 -22.45 4.72
N THR A 39 16.53 -21.45 5.61
CA THR A 39 17.48 -21.50 6.74
C THR A 39 17.05 -22.53 7.77
N MET A 40 15.75 -22.59 8.10
CA MET A 40 15.21 -23.61 9.02
C MET A 40 15.36 -25.03 8.45
N ALA A 41 15.13 -25.19 7.14
CA ALA A 41 15.22 -26.48 6.45
C ALA A 41 16.67 -26.94 6.18
N SER A 42 17.67 -26.09 6.41
CA SER A 42 19.07 -26.43 6.14
C SER A 42 19.56 -27.53 7.07
N THR A 43 20.19 -28.57 6.51
CA THR A 43 20.83 -29.65 7.26
C THR A 43 22.32 -29.38 7.51
N THR A 44 22.89 -28.33 6.90
CA THR A 44 24.32 -28.00 6.98
C THR A 44 24.64 -27.00 8.09
N LEU A 45 23.64 -26.33 8.64
CA LEU A 45 23.80 -25.35 9.71
C LEU A 45 23.60 -26.02 11.08
N GLY A 46 24.45 -25.68 12.05
CA GLY A 46 24.24 -26.04 13.45
C GLY A 46 23.07 -25.26 14.06
N ASP A 47 22.49 -25.79 15.14
CA ASP A 47 21.27 -25.23 15.74
C ASP A 47 21.47 -23.79 16.25
N ASP A 48 22.60 -23.50 16.91
CA ASP A 48 22.95 -22.14 17.38
C ASP A 48 23.06 -21.13 16.22
N GLU A 49 23.58 -21.59 15.07
CA GLU A 49 23.74 -20.74 13.88
C GLU A 49 22.38 -20.47 13.21
N LYS A 50 21.51 -21.48 13.17
CA LYS A 50 20.12 -21.30 12.72
C LYS A 50 19.38 -20.31 13.61
N GLU A 51 19.48 -20.44 14.93
CA GLU A 51 18.81 -19.55 15.86
C GLU A 51 19.23 -18.09 15.63
N ARG A 52 20.52 -17.83 15.53
CA ARG A 52 21.06 -16.48 15.27
C ARG A 52 20.56 -15.90 13.93
N LEU A 53 20.56 -16.71 12.86
CA LEU A 53 20.09 -16.28 11.54
C LEU A 53 18.58 -16.01 11.54
N ILE A 54 17.79 -16.87 12.17
CA ILE A 54 16.34 -16.71 12.28
C ILE A 54 15.98 -15.49 13.12
N GLN A 55 16.72 -15.21 14.19
CA GLN A 55 16.52 -13.99 14.97
C GLN A 55 16.78 -12.73 14.14
N ALA A 56 17.87 -12.71 13.36
CA ALA A 56 18.17 -11.60 12.46
C ALA A 56 17.10 -11.41 11.36
N ILE A 57 16.62 -12.51 10.79
CA ILE A 57 15.54 -12.50 9.79
C ILE A 57 14.23 -12.00 10.43
N SER A 58 13.89 -12.44 11.64
CA SER A 58 12.69 -12.01 12.36
C SER A 58 12.70 -10.50 12.63
N LEU A 59 13.85 -9.94 13.04
CA LEU A 59 14.01 -8.50 13.24
C LEU A 59 13.82 -7.73 11.92
N LYS A 60 14.35 -8.26 10.82
CA LYS A 60 14.19 -7.68 9.48
C LYS A 60 12.73 -7.71 9.01
N MET A 61 12.03 -8.82 9.26
CA MET A 61 10.60 -8.96 8.98
C MET A 61 9.74 -7.98 9.78
N LEU A 62 10.04 -7.79 11.06
CA LEU A 62 9.36 -6.80 11.90
C LEU A 62 9.52 -5.38 11.34
N ARG A 63 10.72 -5.04 10.85
CA ARG A 63 10.98 -3.76 10.17
C ARG A 63 10.15 -3.62 8.90
N PHE A 64 10.07 -4.66 8.07
CA PHE A 64 9.22 -4.63 6.87
C PHE A 64 7.75 -4.44 7.23
N PHE A 65 7.24 -5.17 8.22
CA PHE A 65 5.88 -5.01 8.70
C PHE A 65 5.59 -3.55 9.11
N GLY A 66 6.47 -2.95 9.91
CA GLY A 66 6.33 -1.54 10.33
C GLY A 66 6.34 -0.58 9.14
N LEU A 67 7.24 -0.77 8.18
CA LEU A 67 7.36 0.08 6.99
C LEU A 67 6.14 -0.05 6.07
N ILE A 68 5.66 -1.26 5.80
CA ILE A 68 4.45 -1.49 4.99
C ILE A 68 3.25 -0.84 5.67
N THR A 69 3.07 -1.09 6.96
CA THR A 69 1.95 -0.55 7.75
C THR A 69 1.96 0.97 7.73
N LEU A 70 3.09 1.60 8.06
CA LEU A 70 3.22 3.06 8.08
C LEU A 70 2.97 3.65 6.69
N SER A 71 3.56 3.06 5.65
CA SER A 71 3.36 3.51 4.26
C SER A 71 1.90 3.43 3.84
N SER A 72 1.20 2.37 4.26
CA SER A 72 -0.22 2.18 3.97
C SER A 72 -1.09 3.21 4.69
N VAL A 73 -0.81 3.48 5.98
CA VAL A 73 -1.50 4.52 6.76
C VAL A 73 -1.29 5.89 6.15
N VAL A 74 -0.05 6.23 5.76
CA VAL A 74 0.27 7.51 5.12
C VAL A 74 -0.43 7.64 3.76
N ALA A 75 -0.45 6.58 2.94
CA ALA A 75 -1.13 6.58 1.65
C ALA A 75 -2.64 6.77 1.78
N LEU A 76 -3.27 6.03 2.70
CA LEU A 76 -4.70 6.17 2.98
C LEU A 76 -5.03 7.56 3.55
N GLY A 77 -4.24 8.02 4.53
CA GLY A 77 -4.41 9.33 5.15
C GLY A 77 -4.31 10.46 4.13
N LEU A 78 -3.34 10.40 3.21
CA LEU A 78 -3.21 11.39 2.14
C LEU A 78 -4.42 11.36 1.19
N SER A 79 -4.84 10.17 0.76
CA SER A 79 -5.99 10.00 -0.12
C SER A 79 -7.29 10.54 0.50
N ILE A 80 -7.55 10.19 1.76
CA ILE A 80 -8.70 10.70 2.52
C ILE A 80 -8.56 12.21 2.70
N GLY A 81 -7.36 12.71 3.00
CA GLY A 81 -7.07 14.12 3.15
C GLY A 81 -7.43 14.93 1.90
N VAL A 82 -7.06 14.45 0.71
CA VAL A 82 -7.43 15.09 -0.57
C VAL A 82 -8.94 15.14 -0.76
N ALA A 83 -9.65 14.05 -0.44
CA ALA A 83 -11.10 14.00 -0.54
C ALA A 83 -11.82 14.91 0.50
N LEU A 84 -11.29 15.03 1.71
CA LEU A 84 -11.84 15.90 2.75
C LEU A 84 -11.53 17.37 2.51
N LEU A 85 -10.40 17.68 1.87
CA LEU A 85 -10.02 19.05 1.53
C LEU A 85 -11.06 19.70 0.60
N GLY A 86 -11.66 18.94 -0.31
CA GLY A 86 -12.79 19.43 -1.12
C GLY A 86 -14.05 19.76 -0.31
N VAL A 87 -14.28 19.04 0.80
CA VAL A 87 -15.35 19.38 1.75
C VAL A 87 -15.01 20.66 2.52
N LEU A 88 -13.78 20.77 3.00
CA LEU A 88 -13.33 21.92 3.80
C LEU A 88 -13.40 23.25 3.01
N ILE A 89 -13.12 23.21 1.69
CA ILE A 89 -13.22 24.38 0.81
C ILE A 89 -14.67 24.64 0.34
N GLY A 90 -15.62 23.76 0.69
CA GLY A 90 -17.05 23.94 0.38
C GLY A 90 -17.44 23.54 -1.05
N PHE A 91 -16.64 22.72 -1.74
CA PHE A 91 -16.99 22.26 -3.09
C PHE A 91 -18.13 21.22 -3.09
N TYR A 92 -18.31 20.48 -2.00
CA TYR A 92 -19.37 19.48 -1.79
C TYR A 92 -19.47 19.09 -0.32
N ASP A 93 -20.62 18.54 0.08
CA ASP A 93 -20.84 18.01 1.43
C ASP A 93 -20.35 16.58 1.59
N THR A 94 -20.10 16.16 2.83
CA THR A 94 -19.69 14.80 3.18
C THR A 94 -20.66 13.73 2.68
N GLU A 95 -21.98 14.00 2.74
CA GLU A 95 -23.00 13.07 2.24
C GLU A 95 -22.86 12.82 0.73
N ARG A 96 -22.60 13.87 -0.05
CA ARG A 96 -22.38 13.76 -1.50
C ARG A 96 -21.09 13.04 -1.83
N LEU A 97 -20.03 13.24 -1.03
CA LEU A 97 -18.78 12.51 -1.16
C LEU A 97 -18.99 11.02 -0.96
N ILE A 98 -19.67 10.64 0.13
CA ILE A 98 -19.95 9.23 0.45
C ILE A 98 -20.82 8.61 -0.64
N ALA A 99 -21.93 9.26 -1.01
CA ALA A 99 -22.82 8.78 -2.06
C ALA A 99 -22.09 8.57 -3.40
N ALA A 100 -21.22 9.50 -3.79
CA ALA A 100 -20.42 9.38 -5.01
C ALA A 100 -19.34 8.28 -4.92
N SER A 101 -18.79 8.04 -3.72
CA SER A 101 -17.74 7.02 -3.52
C SER A 101 -18.26 5.59 -3.62
N VAL A 102 -19.56 5.37 -3.34
CA VAL A 102 -20.21 4.06 -3.44
C VAL A 102 -21.03 3.90 -4.73
N ASP A 103 -21.06 4.91 -5.58
CA ASP A 103 -21.73 4.87 -6.88
C ASP A 103 -21.01 3.87 -7.80
N TRP A 104 -21.76 2.92 -8.36
CA TRP A 104 -21.24 1.87 -9.24
C TRP A 104 -20.50 2.45 -10.45
N ARG A 105 -20.93 3.62 -10.97
CA ARG A 105 -20.29 4.28 -12.12
C ARG A 105 -18.87 4.72 -11.76
N PHE A 106 -18.74 5.28 -10.57
CA PHE A 106 -17.44 5.72 -10.06
C PHE A 106 -16.56 4.51 -9.74
N LEU A 107 -17.08 3.48 -9.07
CA LEU A 107 -16.33 2.28 -8.77
C LEU A 107 -15.77 1.62 -10.03
N LEU A 108 -16.60 1.41 -11.06
CA LEU A 108 -16.14 0.84 -12.34
C LEU A 108 -15.09 1.73 -13.03
N GLY A 109 -15.34 3.04 -13.09
CA GLY A 109 -14.41 3.99 -13.70
C GLY A 109 -13.07 4.04 -12.96
N ALA A 110 -13.11 4.09 -11.64
CA ALA A 110 -11.94 4.07 -10.76
C ALA A 110 -11.12 2.79 -10.91
N THR A 111 -11.78 1.63 -10.92
CA THR A 111 -11.12 0.34 -11.13
C THR A 111 -10.45 0.27 -12.50
N ALA A 112 -11.17 0.62 -13.57
CA ALA A 112 -10.62 0.63 -14.92
C ALA A 112 -9.43 1.60 -15.06
N ALA A 113 -9.54 2.81 -14.51
CA ALA A 113 -8.47 3.81 -14.51
C ALA A 113 -7.24 3.35 -13.72
N THR A 114 -7.45 2.70 -12.58
CA THR A 114 -6.35 2.17 -11.75
C THR A 114 -5.63 1.03 -12.46
N LEU A 115 -6.37 0.11 -13.06
CA LEU A 115 -5.80 -0.99 -13.85
C LEU A 115 -5.07 -0.48 -15.09
N GLY A 116 -5.67 0.44 -15.84
CA GLY A 116 -5.05 1.06 -17.02
C GLY A 116 -3.78 1.84 -16.65
N GLY A 117 -3.83 2.60 -15.56
CA GLY A 117 -2.68 3.32 -15.02
C GLY A 117 -1.55 2.37 -14.61
N TYR A 118 -1.89 1.27 -13.90
CA TYR A 118 -0.90 0.24 -13.56
C TYR A 118 -0.26 -0.38 -14.79
N TRP A 119 -1.05 -0.71 -15.82
CA TRP A 119 -0.54 -1.32 -17.05
C TRP A 119 0.39 -0.39 -17.83
N LEU A 120 0.07 0.90 -17.89
CA LEU A 120 0.93 1.92 -18.52
C LEU A 120 2.24 2.15 -17.75
N MET A 121 2.21 1.89 -16.43
CA MET A 121 3.32 2.15 -15.52
C MET A 121 4.28 0.98 -15.32
N ARG A 122 3.91 -0.20 -15.85
CA ARG A 122 4.69 -1.43 -15.82
C ARG A 122 5.71 -1.44 -16.96
#